data_AF-A0A379KJ27-F1
#
_entry.id   AF-A0A379KJ27-F1
#
_cell.length_a   1.000
_cell.length_b   1.000
_cell.length_c   1.000
_cell.angle_alpha   90.00
_cell.angle_beta   90.00
_cell.angle_gamma   90.00
#
_symmetry.space_group_name_H-M   'P 1'
#
loop_
_entity.id
_entity.type
_entity.pdbx_description
1 polymer ?
#
loop_
_entity_poly.entity_id
_entity_poly.type
_entity_poly.pdbx_seq_one_letter_code
_entity_poly.pdbx_strand_id
1 'polypeptide(L)'
;MKRQRGMVLLLALVLSLLLGLLAASALRDALVETRMAGYLREGLQAFDQAEATLLVAEAELQRAPPGLCQACLPPPRAHDLLGQWQASESGYFQLQNLGLTTRAAHRPRDEPVMLYRVTAVSRQLAARQVLEAVYAMPAAQTQAPQRILWRQRLRED
;
A
#
# COMPACT_ATOMS: atom_id res chain seq x y z
N MET A 1 52.30 -44.64 17.43
CA MET A 1 50.93 -44.25 17.82
C MET A 1 50.69 -42.73 17.96
N LYS A 2 51.67 -41.88 18.36
CA LYS A 2 51.44 -40.41 18.50
C LYS A 2 51.12 -39.67 17.19
N ARG A 3 51.71 -40.07 16.05
CA ARG A 3 51.45 -39.47 14.71
C ARG A 3 49.99 -39.63 14.24
N GLN A 4 49.38 -40.80 14.48
CA GLN A 4 47.99 -41.07 14.08
C GLN A 4 46.97 -40.21 14.87
N ARG A 5 47.23 -39.96 16.17
CA ARG A 5 46.40 -39.07 16.99
C ARG A 5 46.39 -37.62 16.47
N GLY A 6 47.52 -37.12 15.97
CA GLY A 6 47.58 -35.77 15.38
C GLY A 6 46.77 -35.63 14.09
N MET A 7 46.81 -36.65 13.23
CA MET A 7 46.03 -36.68 11.98
C MET A 7 44.52 -36.71 12.26
N VAL A 8 44.08 -37.52 13.23
CA VAL A 8 42.66 -37.59 13.63
C VAL A 8 42.16 -36.24 14.17
N LEU A 9 42.96 -35.55 14.98
CA LEU A 9 42.62 -34.22 15.48
C LEU A 9 42.48 -33.19 14.34
N LEU A 10 43.41 -33.17 13.40
CA LEU A 10 43.36 -32.26 12.25
C LEU A 10 42.11 -32.52 11.39
N LEU A 11 41.81 -33.79 11.09
CA LEU A 11 40.60 -34.17 10.37
C LEU A 11 39.34 -33.71 11.11
N ALA A 12 39.25 -33.96 12.43
CA ALA A 12 38.13 -33.51 13.24
C ALA A 12 37.98 -31.99 13.19
N LEU A 13 39.08 -31.24 13.33
CA LEU A 13 39.06 -29.78 13.32
C LEU A 13 38.66 -29.21 11.95
N VAL A 14 39.15 -29.78 10.86
CA VAL A 14 38.77 -29.41 9.49
C VAL A 14 37.28 -29.68 9.27
N LEU A 15 36.79 -30.86 9.65
CA LEU A 15 35.38 -31.21 9.54
C LEU A 15 34.51 -30.28 10.40
N SER A 16 34.91 -29.97 11.64
CA SER A 16 34.22 -29.00 12.50
C SER A 16 34.20 -27.60 11.89
N LEU A 17 35.31 -27.16 11.29
CA LEU A 17 35.37 -25.86 10.63
C LEU A 17 34.43 -25.79 9.41
N LEU A 18 34.43 -26.83 8.57
CA LEU A 18 33.54 -26.92 7.42
C LEU A 18 32.06 -26.92 7.85
N LEU A 19 31.71 -27.69 8.88
CA LEU A 19 30.36 -27.69 9.45
C LEU A 19 29.97 -26.31 10.01
N GLY A 20 30.90 -25.63 10.69
CA GLY A 20 30.69 -24.27 11.19
C GLY A 20 30.43 -23.27 10.07
N LEU A 21 31.18 -23.36 8.96
CA LEU A 21 30.98 -22.51 7.79
C LEU A 21 29.63 -22.77 7.11
N LEU A 22 29.22 -24.04 6.98
CA LEU A 22 27.91 -24.40 6.43
C LEU A 22 26.75 -23.92 7.30
N ALA A 23 26.89 -24.04 8.63
CA ALA A 23 25.91 -23.50 9.56
C ALA A 23 25.82 -21.98 9.47
N ALA A 24 26.97 -21.29 9.38
CA ALA A 24 27.02 -19.84 9.24
C ALA A 24 26.41 -19.36 7.91
N SER A 25 26.62 -20.07 6.80
CA SER A 25 26.00 -19.73 5.51
C SER A 25 24.48 -19.91 5.57
N ALA A 26 24.01 -21.05 6.08
CA ALA A 26 22.57 -21.32 6.21
C ALA A 26 21.86 -20.28 7.10
N LEU A 27 22.48 -19.86 8.21
CA LEU A 27 21.94 -18.80 9.07
C LEU A 27 21.91 -17.45 8.36
N ARG A 28 22.94 -17.13 7.57
CA ARG A 28 22.98 -15.89 6.79
C ARG A 28 21.84 -15.84 5.78
N ASP A 29 21.57 -16.94 5.09
CA ASP A 29 20.49 -17.02 4.12
C ASP A 29 19.13 -16.88 4.79
N ALA A 30 18.90 -17.57 5.91
CA ALA A 30 17.67 -17.41 6.71
C ALA A 30 17.47 -15.97 7.21
N LEU A 31 18.54 -15.26 7.59
CA LEU A 31 18.47 -13.85 7.99
C LEU A 31 18.10 -12.92 6.82
N VAL A 32 18.54 -13.24 5.60
CA VAL A 32 18.15 -12.47 4.41
C VAL A 32 16.68 -12.73 4.06
N GLU A 33 16.26 -13.98 4.06
CA GLU A 33 14.86 -14.35 3.80
C GLU A 33 13.89 -13.75 4.83
N THR A 34 14.23 -13.79 6.12
CA THR A 34 13.39 -13.19 7.18
C THR A 34 13.25 -11.68 7.03
N ARG A 35 14.31 -10.97 6.60
CA ARG A 35 14.23 -9.54 6.29
C ARG A 35 13.33 -9.25 5.10
N MET A 36 13.46 -10.02 4.02
CA MET A 36 12.58 -9.88 2.84
C MET A 36 11.12 -10.15 3.20
N ALA A 37 10.85 -11.21 3.97
CA ALA A 37 9.50 -11.50 4.48
C ALA A 37 8.97 -10.38 5.39
N GLY A 38 9.84 -9.75 6.19
CA GLY A 38 9.54 -8.56 6.97
C GLY A 38 9.05 -7.40 6.11
N TYR A 39 9.80 -7.03 5.06
CA TYR A 39 9.40 -5.95 4.15
C TYR A 39 8.08 -6.23 3.43
N LEU A 40 7.86 -7.47 2.99
CA LEU A 40 6.58 -7.85 2.37
C LEU A 40 5.42 -7.72 3.36
N ARG A 41 5.61 -8.16 4.60
CA ARG A 41 4.59 -8.05 5.65
C ARG A 41 4.27 -6.59 5.97
N GLU A 42 5.28 -5.74 6.12
CA GLU A 42 5.08 -4.30 6.35
C GLU A 42 4.33 -3.64 5.18
N GLY A 43 4.69 -4.00 3.94
CA GLY A 43 3.99 -3.53 2.74
C GLY A 43 2.50 -3.93 2.71
N LEU A 44 2.18 -5.18 3.06
CA LEU A 44 0.80 -5.66 3.14
C LEU A 44 0.02 -4.96 4.26
N GLN A 45 0.62 -4.78 5.44
CA GLN A 45 -0.02 -4.04 6.53
C GLN A 45 -0.31 -2.58 6.17
N ALA A 46 0.63 -1.92 5.49
CA ALA A 46 0.41 -0.57 4.98
C ALA A 46 -0.65 -0.54 3.86
N PHE A 47 -0.72 -1.57 3.02
CA PHE A 47 -1.77 -1.69 2.00
C PHE A 47 -3.16 -1.79 2.63
N ASP A 48 -3.31 -2.67 3.63
CA ASP A 48 -4.57 -2.83 4.37
C ASP A 48 -5.00 -1.53 5.05
N GLN A 49 -4.04 -0.77 5.61
CA GLN A 49 -4.28 0.55 6.17
C GLN A 49 -4.80 1.55 5.12
N ALA A 50 -4.23 1.55 3.91
CA ALA A 50 -4.68 2.43 2.85
C ALA A 50 -6.09 2.06 2.35
N GLU A 51 -6.42 0.77 2.23
CA GLU A 51 -7.77 0.32 1.85
C GLU A 51 -8.79 0.65 2.97
N ALA A 52 -8.44 0.46 4.24
CA ALA A 52 -9.28 0.90 5.36
C ALA A 52 -9.50 2.42 5.34
N THR A 53 -8.46 3.20 5.00
CA THR A 53 -8.58 4.66 4.85
C THR A 53 -9.51 5.03 3.70
N LEU A 54 -9.48 4.27 2.61
CA LEU A 54 -10.35 4.46 1.45
C LEU A 54 -11.83 4.21 1.80
N LEU A 55 -12.13 3.21 2.63
CA LEU A 55 -13.48 2.99 3.17
C LEU A 55 -13.96 4.15 4.06
N VAL A 56 -13.08 4.69 4.92
CA VAL A 56 -13.40 5.87 5.73
C VAL A 56 -13.69 7.09 4.85
N ALA A 57 -12.87 7.30 3.82
CA ALA A 57 -13.02 8.40 2.88
C ALA A 57 -14.30 8.28 2.04
N GLU A 58 -14.74 7.05 1.70
CA GLU A 58 -16.02 6.80 1.04
C GLU A 58 -17.21 7.19 1.93
N ALA A 59 -17.14 6.88 3.22
CA ALA A 59 -18.16 7.30 4.18
C ALA A 59 -18.15 8.83 4.39
N GLU A 60 -16.97 9.46 4.39
CA GLU A 60 -16.86 10.94 4.42
C GLU A 60 -17.47 11.56 3.17
N LEU A 61 -17.21 10.97 2.00
CA LEU A 61 -17.73 11.45 0.73
C LEU A 61 -19.26 11.49 0.71
N GLN A 62 -19.93 10.52 1.33
CA GLN A 62 -21.39 10.52 1.47
C GLN A 62 -21.89 11.62 2.43
N ARG A 63 -21.11 11.95 3.46
CA ARG A 63 -21.50 12.90 4.50
C ARG A 63 -21.27 14.36 4.09
N ALA A 64 -20.13 14.63 3.48
CA ALA A 64 -19.65 15.96 3.16
C ALA A 64 -18.88 15.95 1.82
N PRO A 65 -19.57 15.76 0.67
CA PRO A 65 -18.92 15.77 -0.62
C PRO A 65 -18.28 17.14 -0.91
N PRO A 66 -17.03 17.19 -1.41
CA PRO A 66 -16.38 18.46 -1.72
C PRO A 66 -17.01 19.15 -2.93
N GLY A 67 -16.83 20.46 -3.01
CA GLY A 67 -17.15 21.23 -4.21
C GLY A 67 -16.29 20.82 -5.41
N LEU A 68 -16.71 21.24 -6.61
CA LEU A 68 -16.01 21.00 -7.88
C LEU A 68 -14.53 21.40 -7.80
N CYS A 69 -13.63 20.50 -8.23
CA CYS A 69 -12.22 20.87 -8.35
C CYS A 69 -11.98 21.79 -9.55
N GLN A 70 -11.12 22.79 -9.37
CA GLN A 70 -10.70 23.69 -10.45
C GLN A 70 -9.63 23.04 -11.34
N ALA A 71 -8.53 22.59 -10.71
CA ALA A 71 -7.47 21.83 -11.35
C ALA A 71 -7.48 20.42 -10.76
N CYS A 72 -8.18 19.50 -11.42
CA CYS A 72 -8.38 18.13 -10.96
C CYS A 72 -7.16 17.23 -11.21
N LEU A 73 -5.96 17.74 -10.95
CA LEU A 73 -4.72 16.96 -11.00
C LEU A 73 -4.64 16.01 -9.81
N PRO A 74 -4.19 14.75 -10.00
CA PRO A 74 -3.83 13.89 -8.87
C PRO A 74 -2.76 14.56 -8.01
N PRO A 75 -2.75 14.36 -6.68
CA PRO A 75 -1.72 14.94 -5.81
C PRO A 75 -0.34 14.43 -6.23
N PRO A 76 0.62 15.29 -6.63
CA PRO A 76 1.86 14.86 -7.27
C PRO A 76 2.75 14.04 -6.33
N ARG A 77 2.75 14.35 -5.01
CA ARG A 77 3.54 13.64 -3.99
C ARG A 77 2.67 13.13 -2.86
N ALA A 78 1.73 12.24 -3.18
CA ALA A 78 0.83 11.66 -2.19
C ALA A 78 1.56 10.90 -1.07
N HIS A 79 2.70 10.28 -1.39
CA HIS A 79 3.56 9.63 -0.39
C HIS A 79 4.12 10.60 0.67
N ASP A 80 4.25 11.88 0.32
CA ASP A 80 4.81 12.92 1.20
C ASP A 80 3.71 13.71 1.92
N LEU A 81 2.44 13.42 1.63
CA LEU A 81 1.28 14.14 2.16
C LEU A 81 1.33 15.65 1.91
N LEU A 82 1.88 16.07 0.76
CA LEU A 82 1.81 17.48 0.34
C LEU A 82 0.41 17.81 -0.16
N GLY A 83 -0.20 18.87 0.40
CA GLY A 83 -1.55 19.31 0.06
C GLY A 83 -2.51 19.31 1.26
N GLN A 84 -3.80 19.29 0.99
CA GLN A 84 -4.84 19.28 2.02
C GLN A 84 -5.32 17.84 2.25
N TRP A 85 -4.78 17.23 3.31
CA TRP A 85 -5.08 15.86 3.71
C TRP A 85 -5.97 15.85 4.95
N GLN A 86 -6.93 14.93 4.95
CA GLN A 86 -7.75 14.62 6.11
C GLN A 86 -7.19 13.37 6.78
N ALA A 87 -7.08 13.37 8.10
CA ALA A 87 -6.55 12.24 8.85
C ALA A 87 -7.67 11.25 9.21
N SER A 88 -7.34 9.97 9.20
CA SER A 88 -8.12 8.89 9.79
C SER A 88 -7.24 8.11 10.78
N GLU A 89 -7.83 7.13 11.46
CA GLU A 89 -7.08 6.18 12.30
C GLU A 89 -6.06 5.39 11.48
N SER A 90 -6.47 4.91 10.31
CA SER A 90 -5.69 4.05 9.42
C SER A 90 -4.77 4.80 8.46
N GLY A 91 -4.89 6.12 8.33
CA GLY A 91 -4.12 6.88 7.36
C GLY A 91 -4.58 8.30 7.11
N TYR A 92 -4.48 8.71 5.85
CA TYR A 92 -4.82 10.05 5.38
C TYR A 92 -5.52 9.96 4.02
N PHE A 93 -6.48 10.84 3.77
CA PHE A 93 -7.18 10.86 2.49
C PHE A 93 -7.41 12.27 1.97
N GLN A 94 -7.63 12.35 0.65
CA GLN A 94 -8.06 13.55 -0.04
C GLN A 94 -9.22 13.22 -0.98
N LEU A 95 -10.21 14.12 -1.00
CA LEU A 95 -11.40 14.02 -1.85
C LEU A 95 -11.35 15.11 -2.93
N GLN A 96 -11.67 14.76 -4.18
CA GLN A 96 -11.76 15.70 -5.29
C GLN A 96 -13.01 15.42 -6.12
N ASN A 97 -13.87 16.41 -6.32
CA ASN A 97 -15.05 16.30 -7.16
C ASN A 97 -14.69 16.59 -8.63
N LEU A 98 -14.62 15.54 -9.43
CA LEU A 98 -14.23 15.58 -10.85
C LEU A 98 -15.35 16.09 -11.78
N GLY A 99 -16.57 16.23 -11.26
CA GLY A 99 -17.71 16.77 -12.00
C GLY A 99 -18.72 15.73 -12.49
N LEU A 100 -19.72 16.24 -13.19
CA LEU A 100 -20.88 15.48 -13.68
C LEU A 100 -20.55 14.76 -14.98
N THR A 101 -21.03 13.52 -15.12
CA THR A 101 -21.00 12.78 -16.38
C THR A 101 -22.27 11.95 -16.55
N THR A 102 -22.61 11.64 -17.79
CA THR A 102 -23.66 10.68 -18.15
C THR A 102 -23.09 9.38 -18.75
N ARG A 103 -21.76 9.25 -18.71
CA ARG A 103 -21.00 8.16 -19.35
C ARG A 103 -19.98 7.54 -18.40
N ALA A 104 -20.36 7.37 -17.14
CA ALA A 104 -19.52 6.66 -16.17
C ALA A 104 -19.44 5.17 -16.50
N ALA A 105 -18.28 4.57 -16.27
CA ALA A 105 -18.13 3.12 -16.36
C ALA A 105 -19.05 2.42 -15.34
N HIS A 106 -19.56 1.24 -15.69
CA HIS A 106 -20.45 0.43 -14.84
C HIS A 106 -21.77 1.11 -14.44
N ARG A 107 -22.15 2.20 -15.11
CA ARG A 107 -23.44 2.87 -14.99
C ARG A 107 -24.20 2.80 -16.34
N PRO A 108 -25.54 2.80 -16.31
CA PRO A 108 -26.35 3.01 -17.50
C PRO A 108 -25.92 4.28 -18.26
N ARG A 109 -26.02 4.24 -19.59
CA ARG A 109 -25.83 5.46 -20.39
C ARG A 109 -26.93 6.46 -20.06
N ASP A 110 -26.59 7.73 -20.14
CA ASP A 110 -27.52 8.86 -19.95
C ASP A 110 -27.99 9.05 -18.50
N GLU A 111 -27.53 8.23 -17.54
CA GLU A 111 -27.73 8.45 -16.11
C GLU A 111 -26.71 9.48 -15.57
N PRO A 112 -27.15 10.65 -15.07
CA PRO A 112 -26.25 11.66 -14.55
C PRO A 112 -25.67 11.24 -13.18
N VAL A 113 -24.35 11.12 -13.11
CA VAL A 113 -23.60 10.83 -11.89
C VAL A 113 -22.47 11.83 -11.67
N MET A 114 -22.24 12.19 -10.42
CA MET A 114 -21.09 12.99 -10.00
C MET A 114 -19.90 12.06 -9.75
N LEU A 115 -18.75 12.39 -10.32
CA LEU A 115 -17.51 11.64 -10.12
C LEU A 115 -16.66 12.26 -9.02
N TYR A 116 -16.14 11.41 -8.15
CA TYR A 116 -15.20 11.80 -7.11
C TYR A 116 -13.95 10.94 -7.15
N ARG A 117 -12.78 11.56 -7.07
CA ARG A 117 -11.52 10.87 -6.80
C ARG A 117 -11.24 10.89 -5.31
N VAL A 118 -10.94 9.72 -4.79
CA VAL A 118 -10.40 9.51 -3.44
C VAL A 118 -8.95 9.10 -3.60
N THR A 119 -8.04 9.82 -2.98
CA THR A 119 -6.65 9.38 -2.79
C THR A 119 -6.47 9.04 -1.32
N ALA A 120 -6.16 7.78 -1.01
CA ALA A 120 -5.96 7.27 0.34
C ALA A 120 -4.50 6.85 0.54
N VAL A 121 -3.96 7.16 1.71
CA VAL A 121 -2.55 6.95 2.06
C VAL A 121 -2.48 6.27 3.41
N SER A 122 -1.71 5.19 3.52
CA SER A 122 -1.53 4.46 4.77
C SER A 122 -0.87 5.31 5.86
N ARG A 123 -1.13 4.99 7.14
CA ARG A 123 -0.50 5.64 8.28
C ARG A 123 1.02 5.43 8.32
N GLN A 124 1.47 4.18 8.11
CA GLN A 124 2.88 3.81 8.15
C GLN A 124 3.71 4.60 7.11
N LEU A 125 4.93 4.98 7.49
CA LEU A 125 5.82 5.81 6.65
C LEU A 125 6.80 4.96 5.83
N ALA A 126 7.43 3.94 6.43
CA ALA A 126 8.49 3.16 5.79
C ALA A 126 8.00 2.40 4.55
N ALA A 127 6.85 1.74 4.66
CA ALA A 127 6.22 0.97 3.59
C ALA A 127 4.95 1.66 3.06
N ARG A 128 4.89 2.99 3.12
CA ARG A 128 3.68 3.77 2.84
C ARG A 128 3.05 3.38 1.50
N GLN A 129 1.77 3.03 1.52
CA GLN A 129 0.98 2.72 0.34
C GLN A 129 0.04 3.86 0.01
N VAL A 130 -0.15 4.10 -1.28
CA VAL A 130 -1.09 5.09 -1.81
C VAL A 130 -2.06 4.40 -2.74
N LEU A 131 -3.34 4.51 -2.45
CA LEU A 131 -4.43 4.02 -3.29
C LEU A 131 -5.20 5.19 -3.85
N GLU A 132 -5.65 5.06 -5.09
CA GLU A 132 -6.52 6.02 -5.74
C GLU A 132 -7.73 5.30 -6.32
N ALA A 133 -8.92 5.77 -5.98
CA ALA A 133 -10.16 5.26 -6.51
C ALA A 133 -11.04 6.38 -7.04
N VAL A 134 -11.85 6.06 -8.04
CA VAL A 134 -12.89 6.95 -8.54
C VAL A 134 -14.25 6.34 -8.24
N TYR A 135 -15.12 7.18 -7.69
CA TYR A 135 -16.48 6.83 -7.30
C TYR A 135 -17.48 7.58 -8.16
N ALA A 136 -18.51 6.87 -8.62
CA ALA A 136 -19.70 7.44 -9.21
C ALA A 136 -20.80 7.52 -8.15
N MET A 137 -21.26 8.74 -7.86
CA MET A 137 -22.35 9.01 -6.94
C MET A 137 -23.56 9.53 -7.75
N PRO A 138 -24.74 8.91 -7.64
CA PRO A 138 -25.94 9.40 -8.32
C PRO A 138 -26.31 10.81 -7.86
N ALA A 139 -26.83 11.63 -8.77
CA ALA A 139 -27.26 13.00 -8.44
C ALA A 139 -28.38 13.01 -7.38
N ALA A 140 -29.26 12.00 -7.42
CA ALA A 140 -30.14 11.68 -6.31
C ALA A 140 -29.32 10.89 -5.27
N GLN A 141 -28.88 11.56 -4.19
CA GLN A 141 -28.00 11.03 -3.12
C GLN A 141 -28.62 9.89 -2.28
N THR A 142 -29.49 9.06 -2.85
CA THR A 142 -30.20 7.96 -2.18
C THR A 142 -29.46 6.63 -2.28
N GLN A 143 -28.40 6.54 -3.08
CA GLN A 143 -27.61 5.33 -3.29
C GLN A 143 -26.16 5.56 -2.88
N ALA A 144 -25.53 4.51 -2.34
CA ALA A 144 -24.11 4.55 -1.99
C ALA A 144 -23.24 4.84 -3.23
N PRO A 145 -22.09 5.52 -3.05
CA PRO A 145 -21.09 5.69 -4.10
C PRO A 145 -20.67 4.33 -4.64
N GLN A 146 -20.57 4.21 -5.95
CA GLN A 146 -20.06 3.00 -6.58
C GLN A 146 -18.63 3.24 -7.04
N ARG A 147 -17.69 2.42 -6.58
CA ARG A 147 -16.31 2.45 -7.07
C ARG A 147 -16.26 1.96 -8.52
N ILE A 148 -15.78 2.81 -9.43
CA ILE A 148 -15.70 2.52 -10.88
C ILE A 148 -14.27 2.36 -11.39
N LEU A 149 -13.28 2.81 -10.61
CA LEU A 149 -11.86 2.64 -10.91
C LEU A 149 -11.09 2.53 -9.60
N TRP A 150 -10.02 1.75 -9.61
CA TRP A 150 -9.08 1.60 -8.50
C TRP A 150 -7.67 1.40 -9.05
N ARG A 151 -6.67 2.03 -8.44
CA ARG A 151 -5.26 1.80 -8.72
C ARG A 151 -4.42 2.05 -7.48
N GLN A 152 -3.31 1.32 -7.38
CA GLN A 152 -2.23 1.63 -6.46
C GLN A 152 -1.25 2.58 -7.14
N ARG A 153 -0.82 3.63 -6.43
CA ARG A 153 0.23 4.54 -6.89
C ARG A 153 1.54 4.11 -6.23
N LEU A 154 2.47 3.65 -7.04
CA LEU A 154 3.83 3.37 -6.58
C LEU A 154 4.56 4.68 -6.29
N ARG A 155 5.55 4.63 -5.40
CA ARG A 155 6.45 5.76 -5.20
C ARG A 155 7.30 5.89 -6.47
N GLU A 156 7.16 7.02 -7.15
CA GLU A 156 8.06 7.42 -8.23
C GLU A 156 9.33 7.98 -7.58
N ASP A 157 10.50 7.47 -7.96
CA ASP A 157 11.82 7.93 -7.49
C ASP A 157 12.18 9.30 -8.09
#